data_AF-A0A1V1WZL3-F1
#
_entry.id   AF-A0A1V1WZL3-F1
#
_cell.length_a   1.000
_cell.length_b   1.000
_cell.length_c   1.000
_cell.angle_alpha   90.00
_cell.angle_beta   90.00
_cell.angle_gamma   90.00
#
_symmetry.space_group_name_H-M   'P 1'
#
loop_
_entity.id
_entity.type
_entity.pdbx_description
1 polymer ?
#
loop_
_entity_poly.entity_id
_entity_poly.type
_entity_poly.pdbx_seq_one_letter_code
_entity_poly.pdbx_strand_id
1 'polypeptide(L)'
;MQIEIIEQQALVPDKGIIAEVIERHPISKELCIHVKTIFIEKAEKESIEYDVYSKKVILNLTQNSHEKENFKYILFHEFSHVANKARSDFNYSGEVKNSLTDLEKSLVMELWNVYIDSRLNYYGFFMLGPDDANVYGTVDGKLQKLPFTIEGKLLGHTAFLASRGFQDAKFVVEDIWNNPQRMTSYSNLIRIVKERLPNNTLKRDAAKDCRAP
;
A
#
# COMPACT_ATOMS: atom_id res chain seq x y z
N MET A 1 10.70 -13.32 -21.74
CA MET A 1 9.44 -14.02 -21.39
C MET A 1 8.31 -13.09 -21.78
N GLN A 2 7.29 -13.58 -22.49
CA GLN A 2 6.18 -12.73 -22.96
C GLN A 2 5.07 -12.74 -21.92
N ILE A 3 4.67 -11.54 -21.45
CA ILE A 3 3.55 -11.37 -20.52
C ILE A 3 2.27 -11.31 -21.36
N GLU A 4 1.26 -12.09 -20.96
CA GLU A 4 -0.04 -12.06 -21.60
C GLU A 4 -0.92 -10.99 -20.95
N ILE A 5 -1.39 -10.00 -21.72
CA ILE A 5 -2.29 -8.94 -21.24
C ILE A 5 -3.67 -9.13 -21.87
N ILE A 6 -4.63 -9.49 -21.04
CA ILE A 6 -6.03 -9.74 -21.40
C ILE A 6 -6.86 -8.58 -20.91
N GLU A 7 -7.61 -7.96 -21.81
CA GLU A 7 -8.42 -6.79 -21.53
C GLU A 7 -9.74 -6.91 -22.29
N GLN A 8 -10.85 -6.88 -21.56
CA GLN A 8 -12.19 -7.04 -22.17
C GLN A 8 -12.78 -5.71 -22.67
N GLN A 9 -12.36 -4.59 -22.08
CA GLN A 9 -12.80 -3.24 -22.42
C GLN A 9 -11.54 -2.41 -22.63
N ALA A 10 -11.49 -1.58 -23.69
CA ALA A 10 -10.33 -0.72 -23.96
C ALA A 10 -10.17 0.38 -22.89
N LEU A 11 -9.60 0.01 -21.73
CA LEU A 11 -9.36 0.83 -20.56
C LEU A 11 -7.95 1.44 -20.59
N VAL A 12 -7.01 0.79 -21.28
CA VAL A 12 -5.63 1.24 -21.46
C VAL A 12 -5.31 1.33 -22.95
N PRO A 13 -5.24 2.55 -23.53
CA PRO A 13 -4.96 2.74 -24.95
C PRO A 13 -3.60 2.19 -25.39
N ASP A 14 -2.57 2.30 -24.53
CA ASP A 14 -1.22 1.80 -24.80
C ASP A 14 -0.80 0.80 -23.72
N LYS A 15 -0.80 -0.49 -24.07
CA LYS A 15 -0.35 -1.58 -23.18
C LYS A 15 1.16 -1.57 -22.93
N GLY A 16 1.93 -0.81 -23.72
CA GLY A 16 3.37 -0.63 -23.55
C GLY A 16 3.73 -0.06 -22.19
N ILE A 17 2.87 0.79 -21.61
CA ILE A 17 3.09 1.35 -20.26
C ILE A 17 3.09 0.26 -19.18
N ILE A 18 2.25 -0.76 -19.31
CA ILE A 18 2.17 -1.88 -18.36
C ILE A 18 3.43 -2.74 -18.47
N ALA A 19 3.86 -3.05 -19.69
CA ALA A 19 5.10 -3.76 -19.94
C ALA A 19 6.30 -3.00 -19.35
N GLU A 20 6.36 -1.67 -19.57
CA GLU A 20 7.41 -0.82 -19.02
C GLU A 20 7.44 -0.86 -17.48
N VAL A 21 6.28 -0.73 -16.83
CA VAL A 21 6.18 -0.77 -15.36
C VAL A 21 6.71 -2.09 -14.80
N ILE A 22 6.43 -3.21 -15.48
CA ILE A 22 6.87 -4.53 -15.04
C ILE A 22 8.37 -4.74 -15.27
N GLU A 23 8.89 -4.31 -16.42
CA GLU A 23 10.30 -4.48 -16.78
C GLU A 23 11.22 -3.55 -16.00
N ARG A 24 10.74 -2.36 -15.64
CA ARG A 24 11.55 -1.28 -15.03
C ARG A 24 11.13 -0.96 -13.60
N HIS A 25 10.43 -1.87 -12.94
CA HIS A 25 9.88 -1.62 -11.62
C HIS A 25 10.98 -1.27 -10.60
N PRO A 26 10.98 -0.07 -9.98
CA PRO A 26 12.12 0.39 -9.17
C PRO A 26 12.30 -0.42 -7.87
N ILE A 27 11.21 -1.02 -7.38
CA ILE A 27 11.19 -1.81 -6.14
C ILE A 27 11.56 -3.28 -6.35
N SER A 28 11.39 -3.82 -7.56
CA SER A 28 11.68 -5.22 -7.88
C SER A 28 12.11 -5.38 -9.33
N LYS A 29 13.41 -5.60 -9.54
CA LYS A 29 13.99 -5.85 -10.86
C LYS A 29 13.52 -7.18 -11.48
N GLU A 30 12.93 -8.05 -10.66
CA GLU A 30 12.50 -9.38 -11.06
C GLU A 30 10.98 -9.47 -11.22
N LEU A 31 10.24 -8.35 -11.14
CA LEU A 31 8.77 -8.40 -11.23
C LEU A 31 8.27 -9.14 -12.48
N CYS A 32 8.98 -9.00 -13.59
CA CYS A 32 8.69 -9.72 -14.83
C CYS A 32 8.69 -11.25 -14.68
N ILE A 33 9.49 -11.86 -13.78
CA ILE A 33 9.50 -13.32 -13.57
C ILE A 33 8.31 -13.80 -12.72
N HIS A 34 7.63 -12.88 -12.05
CA HIS A 34 6.54 -13.15 -11.13
C HIS A 34 5.16 -12.85 -11.72
N VAL A 35 5.08 -12.24 -12.90
CA VAL A 35 3.82 -11.93 -13.58
C VAL A 35 3.77 -12.68 -14.90
N LYS A 36 2.80 -13.59 -15.03
CA LYS A 36 2.59 -14.37 -16.26
C LYS A 36 1.46 -13.78 -17.10
N THR A 37 0.34 -13.48 -16.45
CA THR A 37 -0.88 -13.00 -17.11
C THR A 37 -1.46 -11.83 -16.32
N ILE A 38 -1.89 -10.79 -17.02
CA ILE A 38 -2.58 -9.63 -16.46
C ILE A 38 -3.98 -9.58 -17.07
N PHE A 39 -4.98 -9.56 -16.22
CA PHE A 39 -6.36 -9.23 -16.58
C PHE A 39 -6.62 -7.78 -16.22
N ILE A 40 -7.12 -6.99 -17.18
CA ILE A 40 -7.55 -5.62 -16.93
C ILE A 40 -9.06 -5.61 -16.84
N GLU A 41 -9.58 -5.19 -15.68
CA GLU A 41 -11.00 -5.18 -15.36
C GLU A 41 -11.45 -3.76 -14.97
N LYS A 42 -12.70 -3.42 -15.32
CA LYS A 42 -13.28 -2.14 -14.94
C LYS A 42 -13.76 -2.20 -13.48
N ALA A 43 -13.38 -1.21 -12.69
CA ALA A 43 -13.81 -1.06 -11.30
C ALA A 43 -14.13 0.40 -10.96
N GLU A 44 -14.65 0.62 -9.76
CA GLU A 44 -14.91 1.97 -9.23
C GLU A 44 -13.64 2.68 -8.74
N LYS A 45 -12.59 1.91 -8.42
CA LYS A 45 -11.30 2.41 -7.94
C LYS A 45 -10.16 1.60 -8.50
N GLU A 46 -9.02 2.25 -8.69
CA GLU A 46 -7.80 1.55 -9.05
C GLU A 46 -7.35 0.62 -7.91
N SER A 47 -7.04 -0.62 -8.26
CA SER A 47 -6.50 -1.61 -7.32
C SER A 47 -5.87 -2.78 -8.06
N ILE A 48 -5.14 -3.61 -7.33
CA ILE A 48 -4.53 -4.81 -7.88
C ILE A 48 -4.70 -6.04 -7.01
N GLU A 49 -5.00 -7.14 -7.67
CA GLU A 49 -5.00 -8.46 -7.08
C GLU A 49 -3.89 -9.31 -7.70
N TYR A 50 -3.34 -10.21 -6.89
CA TYR A 50 -2.26 -11.07 -7.31
C TYR A 50 -2.38 -12.43 -6.65
N ASP A 51 -2.41 -13.46 -7.49
CA ASP A 51 -2.35 -14.84 -7.09
C ASP A 51 -0.91 -15.36 -7.23
N VAL A 52 -0.29 -15.66 -6.09
CA VAL A 52 1.13 -16.03 -6.00
C VAL A 52 1.43 -17.34 -6.74
N TYR A 53 0.48 -18.28 -6.78
CA TYR A 53 0.68 -19.61 -7.34
C TYR A 53 0.58 -19.63 -8.87
N SER A 54 -0.47 -19.01 -9.40
CA SER A 54 -0.73 -18.91 -10.84
C SER A 54 0.03 -17.77 -11.52
N LYS A 55 0.62 -16.85 -10.73
CA LYS A 55 1.27 -15.62 -11.21
C LYS A 55 0.32 -14.74 -12.03
N LYS A 56 -0.98 -14.81 -11.72
CA LYS A 56 -2.04 -14.02 -12.33
C LYS A 56 -2.19 -12.71 -11.57
N VAL A 57 -2.24 -11.62 -12.31
CA VAL A 57 -2.57 -10.28 -11.82
C VAL A 57 -3.94 -9.88 -12.35
N ILE A 58 -4.76 -9.26 -11.51
CA ILE A 58 -5.98 -8.55 -11.92
C ILE A 58 -5.77 -7.08 -11.61
N LEU A 59 -5.64 -6.27 -12.65
CA LEU A 59 -5.49 -4.82 -12.56
C LEU A 59 -6.88 -4.20 -12.77
N ASN A 60 -7.43 -3.67 -11.69
CA ASN A 60 -8.71 -2.98 -11.69
C ASN A 60 -8.48 -1.50 -11.99
N LEU A 61 -9.14 -0.97 -13.03
CA LEU A 61 -9.04 0.43 -13.44
C LEU A 61 -10.41 1.07 -13.55
N THR A 62 -10.47 2.38 -13.29
CA THR A 62 -11.64 3.18 -13.62
C THR A 62 -11.66 3.49 -15.12
N GLN A 63 -12.81 3.95 -15.64
CA GLN A 63 -12.95 4.27 -17.06
C GLN A 63 -11.90 5.28 -17.56
N ASN A 64 -11.48 6.18 -16.68
CA ASN A 64 -10.63 7.32 -17.03
C ASN A 64 -9.25 7.24 -16.34
N SER A 65 -8.86 6.08 -15.79
CA SER A 65 -7.56 5.95 -15.11
C SER A 65 -6.40 6.39 -16.00
N HIS A 66 -6.44 6.03 -17.29
CA HIS A 66 -5.38 6.36 -18.25
C HIS A 66 -5.27 7.85 -18.57
N GLU A 67 -6.29 8.65 -18.26
CA GLU A 67 -6.30 10.10 -18.44
C GLU A 67 -5.69 10.83 -17.24
N LYS A 68 -5.51 10.16 -16.09
CA LYS A 68 -4.91 10.75 -14.90
C LYS A 68 -3.44 11.07 -15.18
N GLU A 69 -3.01 12.29 -14.87
CA GLU A 69 -1.60 12.70 -15.04
C GLU A 69 -0.62 11.80 -14.28
N ASN A 70 -1.07 11.26 -13.14
CA ASN A 70 -0.30 10.33 -12.31
C ASN A 70 -0.54 8.84 -12.64
N PHE A 71 -1.13 8.50 -13.80
CA PHE A 71 -1.47 7.11 -14.14
C PHE A 71 -0.28 6.15 -14.07
N LYS A 72 0.88 6.59 -14.58
CA LYS A 72 2.11 5.78 -14.50
C LYS A 72 2.54 5.53 -13.05
N TYR A 73 2.41 6.53 -12.18
CA TYR A 73 2.65 6.36 -10.75
C TYR A 73 1.64 5.37 -10.13
N ILE A 74 0.36 5.46 -10.47
CA ILE A 74 -0.66 4.52 -9.99
C ILE A 74 -0.25 3.08 -10.35
N LEU A 75 0.16 2.84 -11.60
CA LEU A 75 0.64 1.53 -12.00
C LEU A 75 1.86 1.08 -11.19
N PHE A 76 2.87 1.94 -11.00
CA PHE A 76 4.02 1.61 -10.14
C PHE A 76 3.60 1.32 -8.68
N HIS A 77 2.65 2.07 -8.13
CA HIS A 77 2.13 1.83 -6.78
C HIS A 77 1.47 0.46 -6.69
N GLU A 78 0.54 0.16 -7.59
CA GLU A 78 -0.16 -1.10 -7.61
C GLU A 78 0.80 -2.28 -7.84
N PHE A 79 1.67 -2.21 -8.85
CA PHE A 79 2.65 -3.27 -9.09
C PHE A 79 3.68 -3.41 -7.96
N SER A 80 3.84 -2.42 -7.08
CA SER A 80 4.63 -2.56 -5.85
C SER A 80 3.99 -3.53 -4.84
N HIS A 81 2.66 -3.61 -4.79
CA HIS A 81 1.97 -4.64 -3.99
C HIS A 81 2.28 -6.05 -4.54
N VAL A 82 2.29 -6.22 -5.86
CA VAL A 82 2.66 -7.49 -6.51
C VAL A 82 4.12 -7.83 -6.22
N ALA A 83 5.02 -6.87 -6.41
CA ALA A 83 6.44 -7.01 -6.14
C ALA A 83 6.72 -7.44 -4.70
N ASN A 84 6.04 -6.83 -3.72
CA ASN A 84 6.17 -7.22 -2.33
C ASN A 84 5.60 -8.63 -2.08
N LYS A 85 4.39 -8.95 -2.57
CA LYS A 85 3.78 -10.29 -2.41
C LYS A 85 4.61 -11.41 -3.04
N ALA A 86 5.31 -11.14 -4.13
CA ALA A 86 6.11 -12.12 -4.86
C ALA A 86 7.44 -12.47 -4.17
N ARG A 87 7.92 -11.60 -3.27
CA ARG A 87 9.21 -11.78 -2.58
C ARG A 87 9.06 -12.62 -1.32
N SER A 88 9.94 -13.60 -1.16
CA SER A 88 9.98 -14.47 0.02
C SER A 88 10.29 -13.71 1.31
N ASP A 89 11.18 -12.71 1.26
CA ASP A 89 11.59 -11.93 2.42
C ASP A 89 10.51 -10.93 2.90
N PHE A 90 9.56 -10.56 2.04
CA PHE A 90 8.39 -9.80 2.45
C PHE A 90 7.39 -10.67 3.24
N ASN A 91 7.39 -11.98 3.02
CA ASN A 91 6.61 -12.97 3.79
C ASN A 91 5.10 -12.68 3.83
N TYR A 92 4.51 -12.30 2.69
CA TYR A 92 3.05 -12.19 2.57
C TYR A 92 2.40 -13.58 2.58
N SER A 93 1.32 -13.74 3.34
CA SER A 93 0.50 -14.95 3.34
C SER A 93 -0.98 -14.58 3.34
N GLY A 94 -1.74 -15.19 2.42
CA GLY A 94 -3.20 -15.04 2.36
C GLY A 94 -3.87 -15.57 3.62
N GLU A 95 -3.38 -16.67 4.18
CA GLU A 95 -3.88 -17.24 5.44
C GLU A 95 -3.67 -16.26 6.60
N VAL A 96 -2.46 -15.69 6.73
CA VAL A 96 -2.16 -14.70 7.76
C VAL A 96 -3.03 -13.46 7.57
N LYS A 97 -3.17 -12.93 6.34
CA LYS A 97 -4.09 -11.83 6.04
C LYS A 97 -5.53 -12.16 6.47
N ASN A 98 -6.01 -13.36 6.19
CA ASN A 98 -7.39 -13.77 6.50
C ASN A 98 -7.63 -13.94 8.01
N SER A 99 -6.58 -14.22 8.79
CA SER A 99 -6.65 -14.26 10.25
C SER A 99 -6.75 -12.89 10.94
N LEU A 100 -6.50 -11.80 10.22
CA LEU A 100 -6.61 -10.44 10.76
C LEU A 100 -8.08 -9.99 10.80
N THR A 101 -8.42 -9.16 11.77
CA THR A 101 -9.70 -8.43 11.77
C THR A 101 -9.72 -7.41 10.63
N ASP A 102 -10.91 -6.95 10.22
CA ASP A 102 -11.01 -5.97 9.13
C ASP A 102 -10.35 -4.63 9.48
N LEU A 103 -10.39 -4.25 10.75
CA LEU A 103 -9.64 -3.10 11.26
C LEU A 103 -8.13 -3.30 11.10
N GLU A 104 -7.58 -4.44 11.52
CA GLU A 104 -6.16 -4.74 11.36
C GLU A 104 -5.75 -4.80 9.88
N LYS A 105 -6.55 -5.43 9.02
CA LYS A 105 -6.30 -5.47 7.57
C LYS A 105 -6.22 -4.05 6.99
N SER A 106 -7.14 -3.19 7.39
CA SER A 106 -7.20 -1.80 6.94
C SER A 106 -5.98 -1.00 7.39
N LEU A 107 -5.55 -1.14 8.65
CA LEU A 107 -4.38 -0.44 9.18
C LEU A 107 -3.06 -0.98 8.58
N VAL A 108 -2.95 -2.30 8.38
CA VAL A 108 -1.79 -2.92 7.71
C VAL A 108 -1.67 -2.43 6.28
N MET A 109 -2.79 -2.38 5.54
CA MET A 109 -2.80 -1.87 4.17
C MET A 109 -2.37 -0.40 4.12
N GLU A 110 -2.85 0.41 5.06
CA GLU A 110 -2.46 1.83 5.14
C GLU A 110 -0.96 2.00 5.34
N LEU A 111 -0.36 1.27 6.29
CA LEU A 111 1.10 1.30 6.49
C LEU A 111 1.87 0.75 5.29
N TRP A 112 1.31 -0.24 4.59
CA TRP A 112 1.90 -0.78 3.38
C TRP A 112 1.89 0.27 2.25
N ASN A 113 0.80 1.03 2.09
CA ASN A 113 0.73 2.13 1.14
C ASN A 113 1.80 3.19 1.43
N VAL A 114 1.95 3.62 2.70
CA VAL A 114 3.02 4.55 3.11
C VAL A 114 4.41 4.00 2.77
N TYR A 115 4.63 2.70 3.01
CA TYR A 115 5.92 2.04 2.70
C TYR A 115 6.20 1.95 1.19
N ILE A 116 5.17 1.73 0.36
CA ILE A 116 5.33 1.75 -1.10
C ILE A 116 5.64 3.17 -1.57
N ASP A 117 4.85 4.14 -1.12
CA ASP A 117 4.98 5.53 -1.56
C ASP A 117 6.32 6.13 -1.17
N SER A 118 6.83 5.81 0.02
CA SER A 118 8.16 6.27 0.43
C SER A 118 9.27 5.75 -0.48
N ARG A 119 9.16 4.49 -0.92
CA ARG A 119 10.11 3.88 -1.85
C ARG A 119 9.98 4.44 -3.25
N LEU A 120 8.77 4.63 -3.76
CA LEU A 120 8.58 5.28 -5.05
C LEU A 120 9.08 6.72 -5.04
N ASN A 121 8.91 7.43 -3.92
CA ASN A 121 9.43 8.78 -3.75
C ASN A 121 10.95 8.79 -3.76
N TYR A 122 11.59 7.87 -3.04
CA TYR A 122 13.04 7.70 -3.04
C TYR A 122 13.61 7.45 -4.46
N TYR A 123 12.90 6.71 -5.30
CA TYR A 123 13.31 6.45 -6.69
C TYR A 123 12.82 7.49 -7.70
N GLY A 124 12.13 8.56 -7.28
CA GLY A 124 11.66 9.63 -8.16
C GLY A 124 10.43 9.28 -9.01
N PHE A 125 9.65 8.26 -8.61
CA PHE A 125 8.43 7.83 -9.30
C PHE A 125 7.13 8.24 -8.60
N PHE A 126 7.22 8.76 -7.36
CA PHE A 126 6.05 9.22 -6.62
C PHE A 126 5.45 10.47 -7.25
N MET A 127 4.12 10.50 -7.36
CA MET A 127 3.38 11.65 -7.86
C MET A 127 2.03 11.75 -7.15
N LEU A 128 1.70 12.95 -6.66
CA LEU A 128 0.38 13.23 -6.11
C LEU A 128 -0.68 13.16 -7.22
N GLY A 129 -1.83 12.57 -6.91
CA GLY A 129 -2.95 12.42 -7.84
C GLY A 129 -4.15 13.31 -7.53
N PRO A 130 -5.15 13.33 -8.42
CA PRO A 130 -6.43 13.99 -8.15
C PRO A 130 -7.10 13.51 -6.86
N ASP A 131 -6.90 12.24 -6.49
CA ASP A 131 -7.44 11.63 -5.27
C ASP A 131 -6.74 12.13 -3.99
N ASP A 132 -5.55 12.74 -4.11
CA ASP A 132 -4.84 13.43 -3.02
C ASP A 132 -5.28 14.91 -2.90
N ALA A 133 -6.02 15.44 -3.88
CA ALA A 133 -6.57 16.78 -3.83
C ALA A 133 -7.90 16.80 -3.08
N ASN A 134 -8.17 17.91 -2.37
CA ASN A 134 -9.41 18.08 -1.60
C ASN A 134 -9.65 17.02 -0.52
N VAL A 135 -8.59 16.41 -0.01
CA VAL A 135 -8.65 15.50 1.15
C VAL A 135 -8.88 16.31 2.42
N TYR A 136 -9.76 15.82 3.28
CA TYR A 136 -10.00 16.37 4.61
C TYR A 136 -9.57 15.36 5.67
N GLY A 137 -8.92 15.85 6.72
CA GLY A 137 -8.47 15.04 7.84
C GLY A 137 -8.72 15.75 9.16
N THR A 138 -8.86 14.98 10.23
CA THR A 138 -8.91 15.52 11.59
C THR A 138 -7.48 15.69 12.11
N VAL A 139 -7.06 16.94 12.31
CA VAL A 139 -5.76 17.31 12.89
C VAL A 139 -6.04 18.11 14.16
N ASP A 140 -5.41 17.72 15.28
CA ASP A 140 -5.63 18.33 16.59
C ASP A 140 -7.12 18.49 16.97
N GLY A 141 -7.91 17.45 16.64
CA GLY A 141 -9.34 17.40 16.92
C GLY A 141 -10.24 18.23 15.99
N LYS A 142 -9.69 18.86 14.96
CA LYS A 142 -10.45 19.68 14.00
C LYS A 142 -10.40 19.10 12.60
N LEU A 143 -11.56 19.02 11.95
CA LEU A 143 -11.64 18.68 10.53
C LEU A 143 -11.12 19.84 9.70
N GLN A 144 -10.12 19.60 8.87
CA GLN A 144 -9.54 20.60 7.99
C GLN A 144 -9.12 20.01 6.65
N LYS A 145 -9.09 20.86 5.62
CA LYS A 145 -8.57 20.49 4.31
C LYS A 145 -7.05 20.33 4.41
N LEU A 146 -6.54 19.20 3.94
CA LEU A 146 -5.11 18.92 3.91
C LEU A 146 -4.47 19.59 2.68
N PRO A 147 -3.22 20.06 2.78
CA PRO A 147 -2.53 20.68 1.65
C PRO A 147 -2.25 19.65 0.55
N PHE A 148 -2.35 20.03 -0.72
CA PHE A 148 -1.99 19.16 -1.85
C PHE A 148 -0.46 19.09 -2.00
N THR A 149 0.17 18.37 -1.07
CA THR A 149 1.62 18.26 -0.86
C THR A 149 1.93 16.87 -0.30
N ILE A 150 3.20 16.46 -0.32
CA ILE A 150 3.64 15.21 0.33
C ILE A 150 3.26 15.23 1.81
N GLU A 151 3.51 16.35 2.49
CA GLU A 151 3.19 16.54 3.90
C GLU A 151 1.69 16.35 4.16
N GLY A 152 0.84 16.90 3.28
CA GLY A 152 -0.60 16.70 3.37
C GLY A 152 -1.04 15.25 3.17
N LYS A 153 -0.41 14.50 2.26
CA LYS A 153 -0.67 13.07 2.09
C LYS A 153 -0.28 12.28 3.35
N LEU A 154 0.88 12.57 3.94
CA LEU A 154 1.33 11.96 5.20
C LEU A 154 0.40 12.30 6.38
N LEU A 155 -0.12 13.52 6.42
CA LEU A 155 -1.16 13.92 7.39
C LEU A 155 -2.45 13.12 7.17
N GLY A 156 -2.83 12.83 5.92
CA GLY A 156 -3.97 11.98 5.58
C GLY A 156 -3.83 10.57 6.16
N HIS A 157 -2.68 9.93 5.91
CA HIS A 157 -2.35 8.61 6.49
C HIS A 157 -2.36 8.65 8.02
N THR A 158 -1.75 9.68 8.61
CA THR A 158 -1.72 9.88 10.07
C THR A 158 -3.13 10.01 10.65
N ALA A 159 -3.98 10.84 10.05
CA ALA A 159 -5.36 11.04 10.48
C ALA A 159 -6.21 9.77 10.33
N PHE A 160 -6.02 9.02 9.25
CA PHE A 160 -6.69 7.74 9.01
C PHE A 160 -6.38 6.71 10.10
N LEU A 161 -5.11 6.56 10.45
CA LEU A 161 -4.63 5.65 11.49
C LEU A 161 -5.14 6.10 12.87
N ALA A 162 -4.95 7.38 13.20
CA ALA A 162 -5.34 7.93 14.50
C ALA A 162 -6.84 7.84 14.76
N SER A 163 -7.70 8.09 13.76
CA SER A 163 -9.15 8.00 13.91
C SER A 163 -9.67 6.58 14.17
N ARG A 164 -8.82 5.57 13.95
CA ARG A 164 -9.06 4.15 14.17
C ARG A 164 -8.41 3.62 15.45
N GLY A 165 -7.93 4.52 16.31
CA GLY A 165 -7.32 4.19 17.60
C GLY A 165 -5.87 3.71 17.52
N PHE A 166 -5.19 3.92 16.39
CA PHE A 166 -3.78 3.59 16.24
C PHE A 166 -2.90 4.61 16.99
N GLN A 167 -2.18 4.14 18.00
CA GLN A 167 -1.28 4.97 18.83
C GLN A 167 -0.01 5.37 18.06
N ASP A 168 0.48 6.58 18.33
CA ASP A 168 1.71 7.14 17.73
C ASP A 168 1.72 7.14 16.19
N ALA A 169 0.54 7.31 15.56
CA ALA A 169 0.37 7.26 14.11
C ALA A 169 1.38 8.14 13.36
N LYS A 170 1.54 9.40 13.78
CA LYS A 170 2.46 10.36 13.16
C LYS A 170 3.90 9.83 13.13
N PHE A 171 4.38 9.37 14.28
CA PHE A 171 5.74 8.84 14.43
C PHE A 171 5.98 7.64 13.50
N VAL A 172 5.03 6.71 13.42
CA VAL A 172 5.16 5.53 12.55
C VAL A 172 5.15 5.91 11.07
N VAL A 173 4.25 6.81 10.67
CA VAL A 173 4.17 7.26 9.27
C VAL A 173 5.47 7.96 8.87
N GLU A 174 5.97 8.88 9.69
CA GLU A 174 7.24 9.58 9.46
C GLU A 174 8.43 8.62 9.45
N ASP A 175 8.48 7.65 10.36
CA ASP A 175 9.56 6.65 10.40
C ASP A 175 9.57 5.74 9.16
N ILE A 176 8.41 5.31 8.66
CA ILE A 176 8.33 4.55 7.41
C ILE A 176 8.71 5.43 6.21
N TRP A 177 8.23 6.68 6.18
CA TRP A 177 8.46 7.60 5.08
C TRP A 177 9.95 7.96 4.94
N ASN A 178 10.60 8.29 6.06
CA ASN A 178 11.98 8.76 6.08
C ASN A 178 13.02 7.63 5.96
N ASN A 179 12.61 6.37 6.02
CA ASN A 179 13.49 5.21 5.91
C ASN A 179 13.12 4.29 4.72
N PRO A 180 13.08 4.80 3.47
CA PRO A 180 12.57 4.04 2.32
C PRO A 180 13.44 2.83 1.96
N GLN A 181 14.73 2.85 2.31
CA GLN A 181 15.63 1.71 2.08
C GLN A 181 15.48 0.60 3.13
N ARG A 182 14.81 0.87 4.26
CA ARG A 182 14.65 -0.10 5.34
C ARG A 182 13.64 -1.16 4.91
N MET A 183 14.15 -2.34 4.62
CA MET A 183 13.34 -3.50 4.28
C MET A 183 12.33 -3.82 5.39
N THR A 184 11.05 -3.80 5.04
CA THR A 184 9.95 -4.14 5.94
C THR A 184 9.20 -5.34 5.38
N SER A 185 8.92 -6.33 6.23
CA SER A 185 8.09 -7.50 5.89
C SER A 185 6.64 -7.28 6.26
N TYR A 186 5.75 -8.07 5.68
CA TYR A 186 4.33 -8.10 6.00
C TYR A 186 4.08 -8.41 7.48
N SER A 187 4.85 -9.36 8.05
CA SER A 187 4.80 -9.67 9.49
C SER A 187 5.20 -8.49 10.37
N ASN A 188 6.17 -7.68 9.93
CA ASN A 188 6.54 -6.46 10.65
C ASN A 188 5.43 -5.40 10.62
N LEU A 189 4.76 -5.21 9.48
CA LEU A 189 3.60 -4.31 9.40
C LEU A 189 2.48 -4.75 10.34
N ILE A 190 2.16 -6.05 10.36
CA ILE A 190 1.19 -6.63 11.29
C ILE A 190 1.60 -6.40 12.75
N ARG A 191 2.86 -6.64 13.08
CA ARG A 191 3.38 -6.41 14.44
C ARG A 191 3.23 -4.95 14.86
N ILE A 192 3.58 -4.01 13.97
CA ILE A 192 3.43 -2.58 14.22
C ILE A 192 1.98 -2.22 14.55
N VAL A 193 1.02 -2.73 13.77
CA VAL A 193 -0.43 -2.52 13.99
C VAL A 193 -0.87 -3.12 15.32
N LYS A 194 -0.53 -4.37 15.59
CA LYS A 194 -0.95 -5.06 16.81
C LYS A 194 -0.40 -4.39 18.06
N GLU A 195 0.84 -3.91 18.06
CA GLU A 195 1.46 -3.24 19.21
C GLU A 195 0.84 -1.87 19.52
N ARG A 196 0.16 -1.24 18.57
CA ARG A 196 -0.35 0.13 18.65
C ARG A 196 -1.87 0.23 18.73
N LEU A 197 -2.56 -0.91 18.74
CA LEU A 197 -3.98 -0.98 19.03
C LEU A 197 -4.23 -1.17 20.53
N PRO A 198 -5.17 -0.41 21.13
CA PRO A 198 -5.39 -0.36 22.58
C PRO A 198 -5.72 -1.72 23.22
N ASN A 199 -6.30 -2.65 22.46
CA ASN A 199 -6.67 -3.99 22.95
C ASN A 199 -5.46 -4.92 23.24
N ASN A 200 -4.25 -4.57 22.79
CA ASN A 200 -3.03 -5.32 23.13
C ASN A 200 -2.20 -4.68 24.25
N THR A 201 -2.44 -3.41 24.58
CA THR A 201 -1.76 -2.71 25.68
C THR A 201 -2.26 -3.20 27.04
N LEU A 202 -3.58 -3.47 27.17
CA LEU A 202 -4.18 -4.04 28.39
C LEU A 202 -3.62 -5.42 28.79
N LYS A 203 -3.13 -6.23 27.82
CA LYS A 203 -2.46 -7.50 28.12
C LYS A 203 -1.03 -7.34 28.63
N ARG A 204 -0.35 -6.23 28.31
CA ARG A 204 1.02 -5.96 28.79
C ARG A 204 1.02 -5.42 30.23
N ASP A 205 0.01 -4.66 30.60
CA ASP A 205 -0.12 -4.13 31.96
C ASP A 205 -0.61 -5.20 32.95
N ALA A 206 -1.56 -6.05 32.54
CA ALA A 206 -1.98 -7.21 33.34
C ALA A 206 -0.87 -8.25 33.56
N ALA A 207 0.09 -8.38 32.64
CA ALA A 207 1.22 -9.31 32.77
C ALA A 207 2.37 -8.75 33.65
N LYS A 208 2.39 -7.44 33.92
CA LYS A 208 3.33 -6.83 34.87
C LYS A 208 2.83 -6.85 36.31
N ASP A 209 1.51 -6.81 36.52
CA ASP A 209 0.91 -6.89 37.87
C ASP A 209 0.87 -8.29 38.47
N CYS A 210 1.13 -9.36 37.70
CA CYS A 210 1.28 -10.72 38.24
C CYS A 210 2.72 -11.10 38.63
N ARG A 211 3.65 -10.13 38.69
CA ARG A 211 5.01 -10.32 39.23
C ARG A 211 5.34 -9.24 40.25
N ALA A 212 4.65 -9.26 41.37
CA ALA A 212 5.14 -8.72 42.63
C ALA A 212 5.05 -9.83 43.70
N PRO A 213 6.08 -9.99 44.56
CA PRO A 213 6.21 -11.10 45.50
C PRO A 213 5.16 -11.10 46.62
#